data_AF-A0A2E1U646-F1
#
_entry.id   AF-A0A2E1U646-F1
#
_cell.length_a   1.000
_cell.length_b   1.000
_cell.length_c   1.000
_cell.angle_alpha   90.00
_cell.angle_beta   90.00
_cell.angle_gamma   90.00
#
_symmetry.space_group_name_H-M   'P 1'
#
loop_
_entity.id
_entity.type
_entity.pdbx_description
1 polymer ?
#
loop_
_entity_poly.entity_id
_entity_poly.type
_entity_poly.pdbx_seq_one_letter_code
_entity_poly.pdbx_strand_id
1 'polypeptide(L)'
;MKPGVVLPVVLLLGVSVLLSAAGLFALSVPAAERGWQRNQLDQRQADIRSALEILRLHLGRQRTTVLAGGVPELEASWILRETEAGLLMLRPIDADPTGVCSPLRSESGRLDLRVTPEDWWSNLPELAPFTSNLSKARRATSVRSLLRSDISYAEFSEIEPLLTVHAEEPELQVDGRRRIPLGEDWNPEIAGRVAERFGQAASNVLAELAANDQLPQSVGDMVRVLQSFNVPVPDWVEILDAFSYRTDVSRGRIDVNTAPEVILATIPGVGSAAAEIVSARSSLSAEERSTIVWPVLRGILDRESFDQCADFLTTRSFRWRVDFELGFVGDDEGTFVSTPDRVRCIVDLGTPRPSLAAWRSLNLDATVQSLVTDRRAGADDEQAGSANSIPNRRRTRPARPAESNPEPLPGPSRAPARSRPPNA
;
A
#
# COMPACT_ATOMS: atom_id res chain seq x y z
N MET A 1 -56.46 -65.88 8.69
CA MET A 1 -55.46 -64.82 8.96
C MET A 1 -55.85 -64.15 10.26
N LYS A 2 -54.95 -64.11 11.26
CA LYS A 2 -55.28 -63.62 12.61
C LYS A 2 -55.35 -62.07 12.60
N PRO A 3 -56.47 -61.45 12.97
CA PRO A 3 -56.64 -59.99 12.91
C PRO A 3 -55.79 -59.19 13.92
N GLY A 4 -54.97 -59.85 14.75
CA GLY A 4 -54.14 -59.21 15.78
C GLY A 4 -52.71 -58.82 15.36
N VAL A 5 -52.24 -59.16 14.15
CA VAL A 5 -50.84 -58.92 13.72
C VAL A 5 -50.70 -57.77 12.72
N VAL A 6 -51.79 -57.31 12.12
CA VAL A 6 -51.75 -56.27 11.07
C VAL A 6 -51.44 -54.88 11.65
N LEU A 7 -51.99 -54.57 12.82
CA LEU A 7 -51.81 -53.27 13.48
C LEU A 7 -50.33 -52.96 13.84
N PRO A 8 -49.56 -53.85 14.51
CA PRO A 8 -48.18 -53.54 14.87
C PRO A 8 -47.24 -53.42 13.66
N VAL A 9 -47.50 -54.15 12.57
CA VAL A 9 -46.67 -54.08 11.35
C VAL A 9 -46.86 -52.76 10.62
N VAL A 10 -48.10 -52.27 10.51
CA VAL A 10 -48.40 -50.96 9.90
C VAL A 10 -47.82 -49.82 10.74
N LEU A 11 -47.83 -49.95 12.07
CA LEU A 11 -47.27 -48.94 12.97
C LEU A 11 -45.73 -48.90 12.87
N LEU A 12 -45.07 -50.05 12.75
CA LEU A 12 -43.62 -50.13 12.53
C LEU A 12 -43.21 -49.53 11.17
N LEU A 13 -43.96 -49.80 10.10
CA LEU A 13 -43.73 -49.20 8.79
C LEU A 13 -43.96 -47.69 8.82
N GLY A 14 -45.02 -47.23 9.48
CA GLY A 14 -45.29 -45.80 9.67
C GLY A 14 -44.17 -45.09 10.41
N VAL A 15 -43.69 -45.66 11.52
CA VAL A 15 -42.58 -45.11 12.31
C VAL A 15 -41.26 -45.14 11.53
N SER A 16 -40.98 -46.19 10.75
CA SER A 16 -39.77 -46.28 9.93
C SER A 16 -39.75 -45.23 8.81
N VAL A 17 -40.89 -44.99 8.16
CA VAL A 17 -41.02 -43.92 7.15
C VAL A 17 -40.88 -42.54 7.79
N LEU A 18 -41.46 -42.32 8.97
CA LEU A 18 -41.36 -41.06 9.71
C LEU A 18 -39.92 -40.78 10.17
N LEU A 19 -39.22 -41.80 10.67
CA LEU A 19 -37.80 -41.68 11.06
C LEU A 19 -36.88 -41.47 9.86
N SER A 20 -37.18 -42.09 8.72
CA SER A 20 -36.44 -41.89 7.47
C SER A 20 -36.62 -40.47 6.92
N ALA A 21 -37.86 -39.95 6.95
CA ALA A 21 -38.16 -38.58 6.56
C ALA A 21 -37.51 -37.55 7.51
N ALA A 22 -37.56 -37.80 8.82
CA ALA A 22 -36.89 -36.97 9.82
C ALA A 22 -35.36 -36.98 9.67
N GLY A 23 -34.77 -38.14 9.36
CA GLY A 23 -33.34 -38.27 9.07
C GLY A 23 -32.93 -37.53 7.80
N LEU A 24 -33.74 -37.58 6.74
CA LEU A 24 -33.48 -36.84 5.50
C LEU A 24 -33.56 -35.33 5.73
N PHE A 25 -34.56 -34.85 6.48
CA PHE A 25 -34.71 -33.44 6.87
C PHE A 25 -33.55 -32.96 7.76
N ALA A 26 -33.14 -33.76 8.74
CA ALA A 26 -32.03 -33.43 9.63
C ALA A 26 -30.67 -33.36 8.90
N LEU A 27 -30.51 -34.10 7.79
CA LEU A 27 -29.31 -34.06 6.95
C LEU A 27 -29.37 -32.94 5.88
N SER A 28 -30.57 -32.57 5.41
CA SER A 28 -30.75 -31.52 4.41
C SER A 28 -30.60 -30.11 4.97
N VAL A 29 -30.99 -29.87 6.22
CA VAL A 29 -30.89 -28.55 6.87
C VAL A 29 -29.43 -28.06 6.95
N PRO A 30 -28.46 -28.85 7.46
CA PRO A 30 -27.04 -28.46 7.45
C PRO A 30 -26.45 -28.31 6.04
N ALA A 31 -27.00 -29.00 5.04
CA ALA A 31 -26.54 -28.87 3.65
C ALA A 31 -27.06 -27.58 2.99
N ALA A 32 -28.32 -27.23 3.24
CA ALA A 32 -28.94 -25.99 2.78
C ALA A 32 -28.31 -24.75 3.45
N GLU A 33 -28.07 -24.81 4.77
CA GLU A 33 -27.37 -23.74 5.51
C GLU A 33 -25.95 -23.52 4.99
N ARG A 34 -25.19 -24.61 4.75
CA ARG A 34 -23.85 -24.52 4.14
C ARG A 34 -23.88 -23.96 2.72
N GLY A 35 -24.91 -24.29 1.93
CA GLY A 35 -25.11 -23.74 0.59
C GLY A 35 -25.42 -22.24 0.63
N TRP A 36 -26.29 -21.82 1.53
CA TRP A 36 -26.65 -20.41 1.72
C TRP A 36 -25.46 -19.56 2.20
N GLN A 37 -24.70 -20.06 3.18
CA GLN A 37 -23.49 -19.39 3.66
C GLN A 37 -22.43 -19.23 2.55
N ARG A 38 -22.24 -20.25 1.70
CA ARG A 38 -21.31 -20.16 0.56
C ARG A 38 -21.76 -19.12 -0.45
N ASN A 39 -23.04 -19.14 -0.82
CA ASN A 39 -23.61 -18.16 -1.76
C ASN A 39 -23.47 -16.72 -1.24
N GLN A 40 -23.63 -16.49 0.06
CA GLN A 40 -23.41 -15.17 0.65
C GLN A 40 -21.95 -14.71 0.59
N LEU A 41 -20.99 -15.61 0.85
CA LEU A 41 -19.57 -15.28 0.74
C LEU A 41 -19.18 -14.97 -0.70
N ASP A 42 -19.66 -15.78 -1.67
CA ASP A 42 -19.41 -15.57 -3.09
C ASP A 42 -20.02 -14.24 -3.57
N GLN A 43 -21.22 -13.91 -3.10
CA GLN A 43 -21.87 -12.64 -3.41
C GLN A 43 -21.09 -11.45 -2.83
N ARG A 44 -20.68 -11.51 -1.56
CA ARG A 44 -19.85 -10.45 -0.94
C ARG A 44 -18.54 -10.25 -1.69
N GLN A 45 -17.88 -11.34 -2.12
CA GLN A 45 -16.68 -11.23 -2.93
C GLN A 45 -16.94 -10.58 -4.30
N ALA A 46 -18.07 -10.88 -4.94
CA ALA A 46 -18.47 -10.24 -6.18
C ALA A 46 -18.76 -8.74 -6.00
N ASP A 47 -19.41 -8.37 -4.90
CA ASP A 47 -19.69 -6.98 -4.54
C ASP A 47 -18.39 -6.19 -4.31
N ILE A 48 -17.43 -6.76 -3.56
CA ILE A 48 -16.09 -6.16 -3.38
C ILE A 48 -15.34 -6.02 -4.70
N ARG A 49 -15.36 -7.03 -5.59
CA ARG A 49 -14.72 -6.92 -6.91
C ARG A 49 -15.34 -5.81 -7.75
N SER A 50 -16.66 -5.66 -7.69
CA SER A 50 -17.36 -4.58 -8.40
C SER A 50 -16.93 -3.20 -7.88
N ALA A 51 -16.85 -3.05 -6.55
CA ALA A 51 -16.34 -1.84 -5.90
C ALA A 51 -14.90 -1.49 -6.35
N LEU A 52 -14.01 -2.48 -6.34
CA LEU A 52 -12.61 -2.31 -6.77
C LEU A 52 -12.50 -1.90 -8.23
N GLU A 53 -13.34 -2.46 -9.12
CA GLU A 53 -13.36 -2.11 -10.53
C GLU A 53 -13.86 -0.67 -10.77
N ILE A 54 -14.86 -0.21 -10.03
CA ILE A 54 -15.32 1.18 -10.10
C ILE A 54 -14.18 2.14 -9.72
N LEU A 55 -13.52 1.91 -8.59
CA LEU A 55 -12.41 2.75 -8.14
C LEU A 55 -11.24 2.74 -9.14
N ARG A 56 -10.90 1.56 -9.68
CA ARG A 56 -9.86 1.39 -10.71
C ARG A 56 -10.16 2.22 -11.95
N LEU A 57 -11.40 2.14 -12.46
CA LEU A 57 -11.81 2.86 -13.66
C LEU A 57 -11.96 4.37 -13.41
N HIS A 58 -12.52 4.75 -12.26
CA HIS A 58 -12.71 6.14 -11.86
C HIS A 58 -11.39 6.91 -11.79
N LEU A 59 -10.41 6.39 -11.02
CA LEU A 59 -9.09 6.99 -10.94
C LEU A 59 -8.32 6.85 -12.25
N GLY A 60 -8.53 5.75 -12.99
CA GLY A 60 -7.96 5.50 -14.30
C GLY A 60 -8.25 6.58 -15.34
N ARG A 61 -9.49 7.10 -15.37
CA ARG A 61 -9.89 8.20 -16.28
C ARG A 61 -9.14 9.51 -16.01
N GLN A 62 -8.58 9.66 -14.80
CA GLN A 62 -7.90 10.86 -14.34
C GLN A 62 -6.36 10.74 -14.43
N ARG A 63 -5.85 9.75 -15.19
CA ARG A 63 -4.41 9.54 -15.36
C ARG A 63 -3.68 10.78 -15.90
N THR A 64 -4.32 11.58 -16.76
CA THR A 64 -3.73 12.83 -17.27
C THR A 64 -3.56 13.88 -16.17
N THR A 65 -4.49 13.96 -15.22
CA THR A 65 -4.36 14.81 -14.02
C THR A 65 -3.12 14.39 -13.21
N VAL A 66 -2.95 13.08 -13.00
CA VAL A 66 -1.78 12.52 -12.29
C VAL A 66 -0.46 12.80 -13.02
N LEU A 67 -0.45 12.67 -14.35
CA LEU A 67 0.73 12.99 -15.17
C LEU A 67 1.17 14.45 -15.04
N ALA A 68 0.22 15.37 -14.79
CA ALA A 68 0.47 16.79 -14.58
C ALA A 68 0.74 17.17 -13.11
N GLY A 69 0.95 16.20 -12.22
CA GLY A 69 1.19 16.46 -10.79
C GLY A 69 -0.07 16.74 -9.97
N GLY A 70 -1.25 16.57 -10.57
CA GLY A 70 -2.52 16.73 -9.89
C GLY A 70 -2.92 15.54 -9.03
N VAL A 71 -3.78 15.81 -8.05
CA VAL A 71 -4.46 14.80 -7.23
C VAL A 71 -5.75 14.40 -7.95
N PRO A 72 -6.01 13.11 -8.20
CA PRO A 72 -7.29 12.69 -8.76
C PRO A 72 -8.40 12.89 -7.73
N GLU A 73 -9.62 13.09 -8.22
CA GLU A 73 -10.80 13.30 -7.40
C GLU A 73 -11.49 11.97 -7.08
N LEU A 74 -12.09 11.90 -5.89
CA LEU A 74 -12.84 10.76 -5.40
C LEU A 74 -14.27 11.20 -5.06
N GLU A 75 -15.28 10.49 -5.58
CA GLU A 75 -16.68 10.79 -5.22
C GLU A 75 -16.96 10.38 -3.76
N ALA A 76 -17.96 11.02 -3.16
CA ALA A 76 -18.35 10.73 -1.78
C ALA A 76 -18.99 9.34 -1.62
N SER A 77 -19.62 8.82 -2.67
CA SER A 77 -20.25 7.50 -2.67
C SER A 77 -20.65 7.04 -4.07
N TRP A 78 -20.73 5.73 -4.27
CA TRP A 78 -21.31 5.11 -5.47
C TRP A 78 -22.41 4.12 -5.10
N ILE A 79 -23.50 4.12 -5.86
CA ILE A 79 -24.49 3.04 -5.84
C ILE A 79 -24.01 1.97 -6.82
N LEU A 80 -23.67 0.79 -6.32
CA LEU A 80 -23.18 -0.33 -7.13
C LEU A 80 -24.34 -1.13 -7.73
N ARG A 81 -25.41 -1.31 -6.96
CA ARG A 81 -26.56 -2.13 -7.34
C ARG A 81 -27.77 -1.80 -6.48
N GLU A 82 -28.94 -1.80 -7.11
CA GLU A 82 -30.22 -1.71 -6.42
C GLU A 82 -30.79 -3.11 -6.20
N THR A 83 -31.35 -3.35 -5.02
CA THR A 83 -31.95 -4.65 -4.64
C THR A 83 -33.20 -4.45 -3.82
N GLU A 84 -34.00 -5.50 -3.64
CA GLU A 84 -35.12 -5.49 -2.69
C GLU A 84 -34.67 -5.22 -1.25
N ALA A 85 -33.40 -5.51 -0.91
CA ALA A 85 -32.83 -5.28 0.41
C ALA A 85 -32.25 -3.86 0.59
N GLY A 86 -32.37 -3.00 -0.43
CA GLY A 86 -31.83 -1.64 -0.44
C GLY A 86 -30.70 -1.44 -1.47
N LEU A 87 -29.99 -0.33 -1.32
CA LEU A 87 -28.92 0.11 -2.22
C LEU A 87 -27.57 -0.42 -1.74
N LEU A 88 -26.87 -1.21 -2.56
CA LEU A 88 -25.48 -1.58 -2.29
C LEU A 88 -24.60 -0.36 -2.57
N MET A 89 -24.04 0.24 -1.52
CA MET A 89 -23.29 1.49 -1.58
C MET A 89 -21.83 1.28 -1.26
N LEU A 90 -20.95 1.89 -2.06
CA LEU A 90 -19.54 2.12 -1.77
C LEU A 90 -19.39 3.53 -1.21
N ARG A 91 -18.76 3.68 -0.05
CA ARG A 91 -18.44 4.97 0.55
C ARG A 91 -16.95 5.02 0.93
N PRO A 92 -16.12 5.89 0.33
CA PRO A 92 -14.77 6.12 0.82
C PRO A 92 -14.79 6.58 2.26
N ILE A 93 -13.82 6.11 3.03
CA ILE A 93 -13.62 6.50 4.41
C ILE A 93 -12.18 6.93 4.61
N ASP A 94 -11.96 7.85 5.53
CA ASP A 94 -10.63 8.05 6.05
C ASP A 94 -10.43 7.14 7.26
N ALA A 95 -9.63 6.08 7.07
CA ALA A 95 -9.26 5.18 8.15
C ALA A 95 -7.96 5.61 8.84
N ASP A 96 -7.46 6.84 8.63
CA ASP A 96 -6.30 7.37 9.32
C ASP A 96 -6.69 7.81 10.74
N PRO A 97 -6.20 7.14 11.80
CA PRO A 97 -6.44 7.63 13.15
C PRO A 97 -5.71 8.96 13.44
N THR A 98 -4.69 9.31 12.67
CA THR A 98 -3.87 10.51 12.90
C THR A 98 -4.48 11.77 12.30
N GLY A 99 -5.45 11.64 11.37
CA GLY A 99 -6.01 12.76 10.62
C GLY A 99 -5.02 13.48 9.70
N VAL A 100 -3.82 12.91 9.51
CA VAL A 100 -2.75 13.49 8.68
C VAL A 100 -3.05 13.32 7.19
N CYS A 101 -3.90 12.35 6.81
CA CYS A 101 -4.16 12.00 5.43
C CYS A 101 -5.61 12.25 4.98
N SER A 102 -5.81 12.28 3.66
CA SER A 102 -7.13 12.24 3.00
C SER A 102 -7.62 10.79 2.85
N PRO A 103 -8.94 10.53 2.64
CA PRO A 103 -9.45 9.22 2.23
C PRO A 103 -8.81 8.68 0.94
N LEU A 104 -8.29 9.57 0.09
CA LEU A 104 -7.48 9.22 -1.08
C LEU A 104 -6.01 9.59 -0.80
N ARG A 105 -5.12 8.60 -0.74
CA ARG A 105 -3.72 8.82 -0.33
C ARG A 105 -2.75 8.49 -1.45
N SER A 106 -1.85 9.44 -1.70
CA SER A 106 -0.66 9.21 -2.50
C SER A 106 0.25 8.18 -1.82
N GLU A 107 0.69 7.15 -2.55
CA GLU A 107 1.77 6.28 -2.06
C GLU A 107 3.12 6.99 -2.14
N SER A 108 3.30 7.95 -3.04
CA SER A 108 4.51 8.78 -3.12
C SER A 108 4.55 9.86 -2.03
N GLY A 109 3.46 10.13 -1.32
CA GLY A 109 3.44 11.06 -0.18
C GLY A 109 4.02 10.47 1.12
N ARG A 110 4.60 9.27 1.08
CA ARG A 110 4.99 8.46 2.24
C ARG A 110 6.37 7.85 2.05
N LEU A 111 6.98 7.40 3.15
CA LEU A 111 8.31 6.81 3.14
C LEU A 111 8.27 5.36 2.64
N ASP A 112 8.98 5.07 1.55
CA ASP A 112 9.10 3.70 1.04
C ASP A 112 10.08 2.90 1.89
N LEU A 113 9.53 1.96 2.66
CA LEU A 113 10.25 1.07 3.57
C LEU A 113 11.47 0.40 2.94
N ARG A 114 11.45 0.16 1.62
CA ARG A 114 12.50 -0.59 0.92
C ARG A 114 13.73 0.27 0.64
N VAL A 115 13.54 1.57 0.39
CA VAL A 115 14.58 2.46 -0.15
C VAL A 115 14.84 3.70 0.70
N THR A 116 13.93 4.11 1.59
CA THR A 116 14.15 5.26 2.48
C THR A 116 15.42 5.03 3.34
N PRO A 117 16.31 6.02 3.46
CA PRO A 117 17.48 5.96 4.34
C PRO A 117 17.12 5.79 5.83
N GLU A 118 17.98 5.14 6.63
CA GLU A 118 17.65 4.84 8.05
C GLU A 118 17.68 6.07 8.97
N ASP A 119 18.51 7.05 8.63
CA ASP A 119 18.60 8.34 9.30
C ASP A 119 17.28 9.12 9.20
N TRP A 120 16.53 8.98 8.10
CA TRP A 120 15.23 9.62 7.96
C TRP A 120 14.20 9.10 8.97
N TRP A 121 14.19 7.79 9.22
CA TRP A 121 13.32 7.21 10.25
C TRP A 121 13.71 7.68 11.64
N SER A 122 15.01 7.86 11.88
CA SER A 122 15.53 8.33 13.16
C SER A 122 15.19 9.80 13.44
N ASN A 123 14.94 10.59 12.39
CA ASN A 123 14.53 11.99 12.48
C ASN A 123 13.01 12.16 12.73
N LEU A 124 12.23 11.09 12.66
CA LEU A 124 10.80 11.09 12.96
C LEU A 124 10.52 10.50 14.33
N PRO A 125 10.02 11.27 15.30
CA PRO A 125 9.71 10.77 16.64
C PRO A 125 8.82 9.51 16.64
N GLU A 126 7.88 9.43 15.71
CA GLU A 126 6.94 8.33 15.56
C GLU A 126 7.62 7.05 15.03
N LEU A 127 8.67 7.17 14.22
CA LEU A 127 9.36 6.03 13.60
C LEU A 127 10.67 5.65 14.29
N ALA A 128 11.31 6.59 15.00
CA ALA A 128 12.61 6.40 15.63
C ALA A 128 12.67 5.17 16.58
N PRO A 129 11.63 4.85 17.38
CA PRO A 129 11.62 3.65 18.20
C PRO A 129 11.66 2.34 17.38
N PHE A 130 11.25 2.39 16.12
CA PHE A 130 11.07 1.23 15.26
C PHE A 130 12.15 1.07 14.19
N THR A 131 13.17 1.93 14.12
CA THR A 131 14.22 1.91 13.08
C THR A 131 14.79 0.51 12.83
N SER A 132 15.13 -0.25 13.87
CA SER A 132 15.63 -1.64 13.73
C SER A 132 14.64 -2.59 13.06
N ASN A 133 13.35 -2.44 13.38
CA ASN A 133 12.28 -3.25 12.78
C ASN A 133 12.06 -2.87 11.31
N LEU A 134 12.11 -1.58 11.00
CA LEU A 134 12.00 -1.06 9.64
C LEU A 134 13.16 -1.56 8.76
N SER A 135 14.40 -1.51 9.27
CA SER A 135 15.59 -2.01 8.56
C SER A 135 15.48 -3.49 8.21
N LYS A 136 14.99 -4.33 9.14
CA LYS A 136 14.76 -5.76 8.89
C LYS A 136 13.65 -6.00 7.85
N ALA A 137 12.70 -5.08 7.75
CA ALA A 137 11.55 -5.19 6.86
C ALA A 137 11.77 -4.62 5.46
N ARG A 138 12.99 -4.18 5.08
CA ARG A 138 13.31 -3.66 3.74
C ARG A 138 12.94 -4.57 2.55
N ARG A 139 12.78 -5.87 2.79
CA ARG A 139 12.37 -6.86 1.76
C ARG A 139 10.88 -7.18 1.78
N ALA A 140 10.11 -6.50 2.61
CA ALA A 140 8.68 -6.73 2.72
C ALA A 140 7.95 -6.30 1.44
N THR A 141 6.96 -7.10 1.04
CA THR A 141 6.02 -6.76 -0.03
C THR A 141 4.77 -6.05 0.51
N SER A 142 4.73 -5.80 1.81
CA SER A 142 3.65 -5.09 2.50
C SER A 142 4.17 -4.54 3.83
N VAL A 143 3.80 -3.30 4.14
CA VAL A 143 4.07 -2.65 5.44
C VAL A 143 3.54 -3.49 6.60
N ARG A 144 2.43 -4.22 6.41
CA ARG A 144 1.82 -5.14 7.41
C ARG A 144 2.78 -6.24 7.88
N SER A 145 3.85 -6.52 7.14
CA SER A 145 4.87 -7.48 7.58
C SER A 145 5.53 -7.07 8.91
N LEU A 146 5.45 -5.79 9.28
CA LEU A 146 5.88 -5.27 10.58
C LEU A 146 5.10 -5.83 11.77
N LEU A 147 3.83 -6.25 11.59
CA LEU A 147 3.06 -6.95 12.64
C LEU A 147 3.61 -8.35 12.98
N ARG A 148 4.54 -8.88 12.16
CA ARG A 148 5.27 -10.12 12.50
C ARG A 148 6.50 -9.86 13.37
N SER A 149 6.86 -8.59 13.57
CA SER A 149 7.87 -8.14 14.52
C SER A 149 7.22 -7.87 15.88
N ASP A 150 8.02 -7.48 16.87
CA ASP A 150 7.54 -7.13 18.23
C ASP A 150 6.78 -5.78 18.27
N ILE A 151 6.08 -5.41 17.20
CA ILE A 151 5.27 -4.19 17.11
C ILE A 151 3.81 -4.55 17.37
N SER A 152 3.19 -3.88 18.35
CA SER A 152 1.77 -4.04 18.64
C SER A 152 0.90 -3.44 17.54
N TYR A 153 -0.38 -3.83 17.49
CA TYR A 153 -1.31 -3.25 16.51
C TYR A 153 -1.51 -1.73 16.71
N ALA A 154 -1.52 -1.26 17.96
CA ALA A 154 -1.71 0.16 18.27
C ALA A 154 -0.56 0.98 17.68
N GLU A 155 0.69 0.60 17.98
CA GLU A 155 1.90 1.21 17.41
C GLU A 155 1.90 1.11 15.88
N PHE A 156 1.53 -0.05 15.32
CA PHE A 156 1.44 -0.22 13.88
C PHE A 156 0.44 0.76 13.24
N SER A 157 -0.70 1.01 13.88
CA SER A 157 -1.73 1.91 13.35
C SER A 157 -1.30 3.37 13.33
N GLU A 158 -0.38 3.76 14.20
CA GLU A 158 0.21 5.10 14.24
C GLU A 158 1.27 5.27 13.13
N ILE A 159 2.07 4.24 12.85
CA ILE A 159 3.18 4.33 11.89
C ILE A 159 2.81 3.92 10.45
N GLU A 160 1.80 3.06 10.25
CA GLU A 160 1.36 2.61 8.92
C GLU A 160 1.00 3.78 7.97
N PRO A 161 0.34 4.86 8.43
CA PRO A 161 0.05 6.04 7.61
C PRO A 161 1.29 6.74 7.05
N LEU A 162 2.46 6.60 7.68
CA LEU A 162 3.71 7.25 7.23
C LEU A 162 4.52 6.39 6.24
N LEU A 163 4.16 5.12 6.10
CA LEU A 163 4.96 4.11 5.40
C LEU A 163 4.27 3.57 4.14
N THR A 164 5.10 3.12 3.19
CA THR A 164 4.66 2.44 1.98
C THR A 164 5.69 1.41 1.48
N VAL A 165 5.26 0.55 0.56
CA VAL A 165 6.12 -0.27 -0.32
C VAL A 165 5.73 -0.07 -1.79
N HIS A 166 5.04 1.03 -2.09
CA HIS A 166 4.36 1.30 -3.35
C HIS A 166 4.70 2.67 -3.94
N ALA A 167 5.66 3.42 -3.39
CA ALA A 167 6.16 4.66 -4.01
C ALA A 167 7.04 4.33 -5.23
N GLU A 168 6.38 3.95 -6.33
CA GLU A 168 7.00 3.67 -7.61
C GLU A 168 6.42 4.60 -8.68
N GLU A 169 7.29 5.16 -9.49
CA GLU A 169 6.95 6.06 -10.58
C GLU A 169 7.60 5.56 -11.89
N PRO A 170 6.83 5.37 -12.97
CA PRO A 170 7.41 5.15 -14.29
C PRO A 170 8.14 6.42 -14.77
N GLU A 171 9.26 6.26 -15.47
CA GLU A 171 10.04 7.40 -15.99
C GLU A 171 9.38 8.05 -17.20
N LEU A 172 8.27 8.75 -16.94
CA LEU A 172 7.47 9.48 -17.91
C LEU A 172 7.64 10.99 -17.74
N GLN A 173 7.58 11.71 -18.84
CA GLN A 173 7.46 13.16 -18.89
C GLN A 173 6.04 13.58 -18.55
N VAL A 174 5.82 14.88 -18.31
CA VAL A 174 4.48 15.43 -18.04
C VAL A 174 3.49 15.15 -19.18
N ASP A 175 3.98 15.10 -20.42
CA ASP A 175 3.17 14.76 -21.60
C ASP A 175 2.93 13.24 -21.78
N GLY A 176 3.48 12.41 -20.90
CA GLY A 176 3.37 10.95 -20.92
C GLY A 176 4.37 10.22 -21.81
N ARG A 177 5.29 10.92 -22.51
CA ARG A 177 6.40 10.29 -23.23
C ARG A 177 7.43 9.70 -22.27
N ARG A 178 8.22 8.73 -22.72
CA ARG A 178 9.36 8.23 -21.93
C ARG A 178 10.44 9.30 -21.83
N ARG A 179 10.99 9.47 -20.62
CA ARG A 179 12.18 10.27 -20.38
C ARG A 179 13.39 9.76 -21.16
N ILE A 180 14.33 10.65 -21.43
CA ILE A 180 15.59 10.34 -22.10
C ILE A 180 16.52 9.75 -21.02
N PRO A 181 16.95 8.48 -21.14
CA PRO A 181 17.89 7.91 -20.17
C PRO A 181 19.26 8.58 -20.32
N LEU A 182 19.80 9.13 -19.22
CA LEU A 182 21.15 9.73 -19.14
C LEU A 182 22.15 8.91 -18.29
N GLY A 183 21.75 7.77 -17.75
CA GLY A 183 22.62 6.90 -16.94
C GLY A 183 23.16 5.65 -17.64
N GLU A 184 22.75 5.41 -18.90
CA GLU A 184 23.20 4.28 -19.71
C GLU A 184 23.98 4.83 -20.91
N ASP A 185 25.12 4.20 -21.24
CA ASP A 185 26.12 4.60 -22.23
C ASP A 185 25.64 5.64 -23.25
N TRP A 186 26.21 6.85 -23.16
CA TRP A 186 25.92 7.94 -24.10
C TRP A 186 26.13 7.47 -25.55
N ASN A 187 25.11 7.64 -26.38
CA ASN A 187 25.10 7.10 -27.74
C ASN A 187 24.44 8.06 -28.74
N PRO A 188 24.56 7.81 -30.07
CA PRO A 188 24.02 8.71 -31.09
C PRO A 188 22.50 8.91 -31.04
N GLU A 189 21.74 7.94 -30.52
CA GLU A 189 20.28 8.07 -30.38
C GLU A 189 19.93 9.07 -29.26
N ILE A 190 20.56 8.93 -28.09
CA ILE A 190 20.41 9.87 -26.98
C ILE A 190 20.85 11.28 -27.42
N ALA A 191 22.01 11.39 -28.07
CA ALA A 191 22.51 12.66 -28.60
C ALA A 191 21.52 13.31 -29.58
N GLY A 192 20.94 12.53 -30.50
CA GLY A 192 19.93 13.01 -31.44
C GLY A 192 18.67 13.54 -30.74
N ARG A 193 18.16 12.80 -29.74
CA ARG A 193 16.98 13.23 -28.95
C ARG A 193 17.25 14.50 -28.14
N VAL A 194 18.45 14.65 -27.57
CA VAL A 194 18.86 15.87 -26.88
C VAL A 194 18.98 17.03 -27.87
N ALA A 195 19.62 16.82 -29.01
CA ALA A 195 19.79 17.85 -30.03
C ALA A 195 18.46 18.31 -30.63
N GLU A 196 17.51 17.40 -30.85
CA GLU A 196 16.17 17.73 -31.33
C GLU A 196 15.40 18.61 -30.34
N ARG A 197 15.50 18.31 -29.04
CA ARG A 197 14.74 19.02 -28.00
C ARG A 197 15.40 20.31 -27.51
N PHE A 198 16.70 20.24 -27.22
CA PHE A 198 17.46 21.29 -26.54
C PHE A 198 18.52 21.94 -27.43
N GLY A 199 18.64 21.50 -28.68
CA GLY A 199 19.61 22.00 -29.64
C GLY A 199 20.98 21.30 -29.57
N GLN A 200 21.74 21.44 -30.65
CA GLN A 200 23.05 20.79 -30.80
C GLN A 200 24.06 21.16 -29.71
N ALA A 201 24.00 22.40 -29.20
CA ALA A 201 24.89 22.86 -28.14
C ALA A 201 24.74 22.04 -26.86
N ALA A 202 23.49 21.78 -26.41
CA ALA A 202 23.22 20.96 -25.24
C ALA A 202 23.70 19.51 -25.44
N SER A 203 23.48 18.95 -26.64
CA SER A 203 23.99 17.62 -27.00
C SER A 203 25.52 17.55 -26.96
N ASN A 204 26.22 18.60 -27.39
CA ASN A 204 27.67 18.64 -27.35
C ASN A 204 28.21 18.70 -25.91
N VAL A 205 27.57 19.48 -25.04
CA VAL A 205 27.94 19.58 -23.61
C VAL A 205 27.78 18.22 -22.92
N LEU A 206 26.64 17.54 -23.11
CA LEU A 206 26.43 16.21 -22.52
C LEU A 206 27.38 15.16 -23.11
N ALA A 207 27.72 15.25 -24.40
CA ALA A 207 28.72 14.38 -25.02
C ALA A 207 30.13 14.60 -24.43
N GLU A 208 30.51 15.84 -24.12
CA GLU A 208 31.77 16.17 -23.46
C GLU A 208 31.80 15.64 -22.01
N LEU A 209 30.72 15.82 -21.26
CA LEU A 209 30.60 15.24 -19.92
C LEU A 209 30.68 13.71 -19.95
N ALA A 210 30.03 13.07 -20.92
CA ALA A 210 30.11 11.61 -21.11
C ALA A 210 31.54 11.16 -21.43
N ALA A 211 32.26 11.87 -22.31
CA ALA A 211 33.64 11.54 -22.66
C ALA A 211 34.60 11.63 -21.46
N ASN A 212 34.26 12.41 -20.44
CA ASN A 212 35.04 12.61 -19.23
C ASN A 212 34.54 11.78 -18.03
N ASP A 213 33.59 10.86 -18.21
CA ASP A 213 32.96 10.08 -17.12
C ASP A 213 32.28 10.97 -16.06
N GLN A 214 31.69 12.07 -16.51
CA GLN A 214 31.04 13.11 -15.69
C GLN A 214 29.57 13.30 -16.07
N LEU A 215 28.96 12.35 -16.79
CA LEU A 215 27.55 12.42 -17.14
C LEU A 215 26.69 12.35 -15.86
N PRO A 216 25.68 13.22 -15.69
CA PRO A 216 24.83 13.19 -14.49
C PRO A 216 24.20 11.82 -14.25
N GLN A 217 24.34 11.29 -13.04
CA GLN A 217 23.80 9.98 -12.63
C GLN A 217 22.55 10.11 -11.75
N SER A 218 22.14 11.34 -11.45
CA SER A 218 20.96 11.64 -10.64
C SER A 218 20.34 13.00 -11.02
N VAL A 219 19.17 13.28 -10.46
CA VAL A 219 18.51 14.59 -10.62
C VAL A 219 19.35 15.67 -9.92
N GLY A 220 19.89 15.38 -8.74
CA GLY A 220 20.82 16.24 -8.01
C GLY A 220 22.08 16.54 -8.82
N ASP A 221 22.71 15.53 -9.44
CA ASP A 221 23.85 15.74 -10.34
C ASP A 221 23.52 16.71 -11.48
N MET A 222 22.34 16.55 -12.10
CA MET A 222 21.88 17.45 -13.15
C MET A 222 21.65 18.87 -12.62
N VAL A 223 21.05 19.02 -11.43
CA VAL A 223 20.91 20.33 -10.78
C VAL A 223 22.28 21.00 -10.59
N ARG A 224 23.30 20.26 -10.14
CA ARG A 224 24.67 20.78 -10.00
C ARG A 224 25.28 21.20 -11.34
N VAL A 225 25.06 20.44 -12.40
CA VAL A 225 25.46 20.82 -13.76
C VAL A 225 24.78 22.14 -14.16
N LEU A 226 23.45 22.24 -14.02
CA LEU A 226 22.69 23.45 -14.37
C LEU A 226 23.17 24.68 -13.59
N GLN A 227 23.49 24.51 -12.30
CA GLN A 227 24.06 25.57 -11.48
C GLN A 227 25.45 25.99 -11.95
N SER A 228 26.33 25.04 -12.32
CA SER A 228 27.68 25.33 -12.80
C SER A 228 27.71 26.14 -14.10
N PHE A 229 26.72 25.93 -14.97
CA PHE A 229 26.50 26.69 -16.20
C PHE A 229 25.64 27.95 -15.99
N ASN A 230 25.25 28.24 -14.75
CA ASN A 230 24.40 29.36 -14.37
C ASN A 230 23.08 29.43 -15.18
N VAL A 231 22.48 28.27 -15.45
CA VAL A 231 21.20 28.16 -16.15
C VAL A 231 20.10 28.80 -15.29
N PRO A 232 19.25 29.68 -15.85
CA PRO A 232 18.11 30.24 -15.12
C PRO A 232 17.19 29.16 -14.55
N VAL A 233 16.71 29.34 -13.30
CA VAL A 233 15.84 28.37 -12.61
C VAL A 233 14.57 28.02 -13.41
N PRO A 234 13.89 28.96 -14.11
CA PRO A 234 12.75 28.60 -14.95
C PRO A 234 13.06 27.54 -16.01
N ASP A 235 14.28 27.55 -16.56
CA ASP A 235 14.69 26.59 -17.60
C ASP A 235 14.95 25.19 -17.03
N TRP A 236 15.13 25.07 -15.71
CA TRP A 236 15.32 23.77 -15.05
C TRP A 236 14.06 22.90 -15.17
N VAL A 237 12.88 23.51 -15.28
CA VAL A 237 11.60 22.79 -15.32
C VAL A 237 11.56 21.81 -16.48
N GLU A 238 11.87 22.26 -17.70
CA GLU A 238 11.84 21.40 -18.88
C GLU A 238 12.96 20.35 -18.84
N ILE A 239 14.15 20.77 -18.40
CA ILE A 239 15.35 19.92 -18.37
C ILE A 239 15.17 18.75 -17.39
N LEU A 240 14.70 19.03 -16.16
CA LEU A 240 14.53 18.01 -15.14
C LEU A 240 13.34 17.07 -15.45
N ASP A 241 12.34 17.52 -16.21
CA ASP A 241 11.29 16.61 -16.68
C ASP A 241 11.77 15.69 -17.81
N ALA A 242 12.73 16.13 -18.63
CA ALA A 242 13.12 15.39 -19.83
C ALA A 242 13.92 14.11 -19.57
N PHE A 243 14.69 14.07 -18.49
CA PHE A 243 15.73 13.05 -18.27
C PHE A 243 15.42 12.05 -17.16
N SER A 244 15.91 10.82 -17.33
CA SER A 244 15.85 9.74 -16.33
C SER A 244 17.23 9.13 -16.11
N TYR A 245 17.49 8.63 -14.90
CA TYR A 245 18.82 8.16 -14.49
C TYR A 245 18.84 6.70 -14.04
N ARG A 246 17.71 5.99 -14.14
CA ARG A 246 17.56 4.59 -13.76
C ARG A 246 16.73 3.84 -14.81
N THR A 247 16.86 2.52 -14.82
CA THR A 247 16.57 1.70 -16.00
C THR A 247 15.09 1.58 -16.37
N ASP A 248 14.12 1.79 -15.47
CA ASP A 248 12.68 1.76 -15.84
C ASP A 248 11.72 2.45 -14.86
N VAL A 249 12.00 2.39 -13.56
CA VAL A 249 11.10 2.84 -12.49
C VAL A 249 11.88 3.54 -11.38
N SER A 250 11.48 4.76 -11.05
CA SER A 250 11.94 5.47 -9.85
C SER A 250 11.21 4.96 -8.61
N ARG A 251 11.95 4.85 -7.49
CA ARG A 251 11.45 4.32 -6.22
C ARG A 251 11.72 5.29 -5.09
N GLY A 252 10.74 5.46 -4.20
CA GLY A 252 10.90 6.20 -2.95
C GLY A 252 11.04 7.72 -3.09
N ARG A 253 10.70 8.28 -4.26
CA ARG A 253 10.56 9.74 -4.40
C ARG A 253 9.30 10.20 -3.67
N ILE A 254 9.42 11.34 -3.02
CA ILE A 254 8.39 11.98 -2.22
C ILE A 254 7.66 13.01 -3.05
N ASP A 255 6.35 12.86 -3.16
CA ASP A 255 5.50 13.79 -3.87
C ASP A 255 5.34 15.10 -3.09
N VAL A 256 6.01 16.14 -3.55
CA VAL A 256 6.04 17.47 -2.93
C VAL A 256 4.66 18.14 -2.90
N ASN A 257 3.71 17.69 -3.71
CA ASN A 257 2.35 18.23 -3.77
C ASN A 257 1.39 17.56 -2.77
N THR A 258 1.73 16.37 -2.26
CA THR A 258 0.80 15.59 -1.42
C THR A 258 1.40 15.08 -0.11
N ALA A 259 2.73 15.01 0.01
CA ALA A 259 3.39 14.52 1.22
C ALA A 259 3.04 15.38 2.45
N PRO A 260 2.75 14.78 3.62
CA PRO A 260 2.56 15.54 4.85
C PRO A 260 3.81 16.36 5.22
N GLU A 261 3.62 17.43 5.99
CA GLU A 261 4.71 18.28 6.49
C GLU A 261 5.80 17.46 7.18
N VAL A 262 5.39 16.55 8.08
CA VAL A 262 6.29 15.69 8.84
C VAL A 262 7.17 14.83 7.92
N ILE A 263 6.65 14.36 6.78
CA ILE A 263 7.45 13.59 5.81
C ILE A 263 8.42 14.50 5.06
N LEU A 264 7.94 15.65 4.58
CA LEU A 264 8.79 16.62 3.87
C LEU A 264 9.96 17.11 4.73
N ALA A 265 9.72 17.35 6.02
CA ALA A 265 10.74 17.83 6.94
C ALA A 265 11.92 16.86 7.11
N THR A 266 11.74 15.57 6.81
CA THR A 266 12.82 14.56 6.87
C THR A 266 13.78 14.62 5.69
N ILE A 267 13.38 15.26 4.58
CA ILE A 267 14.18 15.29 3.36
C ILE A 267 15.35 16.26 3.57
N PRO A 268 16.61 15.83 3.31
CA PRO A 268 17.77 16.72 3.32
C PRO A 268 17.53 17.95 2.46
N GLY A 269 17.88 19.14 2.96
CA GLY A 269 17.62 20.40 2.27
C GLY A 269 16.20 20.97 2.40
N VAL A 270 15.21 20.23 2.90
CA VAL A 270 13.85 20.77 3.11
C VAL A 270 13.68 21.28 4.54
N GLY A 271 13.81 20.41 5.53
CA GLY A 271 13.72 20.78 6.96
C GLY A 271 12.51 21.66 7.28
N SER A 272 12.75 22.84 7.86
CA SER A 272 11.70 23.77 8.29
C SER A 272 10.89 24.39 7.13
N ALA A 273 11.37 24.34 5.89
CA ALA A 273 10.63 24.83 4.73
C ALA A 273 9.38 23.98 4.42
N ALA A 274 9.28 22.78 5.00
CA ALA A 274 8.16 21.87 4.81
C ALA A 274 6.79 22.52 5.10
N ALA A 275 6.67 23.30 6.18
CA ALA A 275 5.42 23.97 6.54
C ALA A 275 4.97 24.98 5.47
N GLU A 276 5.93 25.76 4.94
CA GLU A 276 5.66 26.74 3.89
C GLU A 276 5.31 26.07 2.56
N ILE A 277 6.00 24.98 2.21
CA ILE A 277 5.67 24.14 1.06
C ILE A 277 4.21 23.65 1.16
N VAL A 278 3.80 23.07 2.29
CA VAL A 278 2.44 22.56 2.47
C VAL A 278 1.41 23.68 2.34
N SER A 279 1.66 24.83 2.97
CA SER A 279 0.80 26.02 2.91
C SER A 279 0.61 26.54 1.48
N ALA A 280 1.69 26.58 0.69
CA ALA A 280 1.68 27.14 -0.66
C ALA A 280 0.88 26.33 -1.69
N ARG A 281 0.74 25.00 -1.50
CA ARG A 281 0.14 24.05 -2.47
C ARG A 281 -1.22 24.45 -3.04
N SER A 282 -2.08 24.99 -2.16
CA SER A 282 -3.45 25.39 -2.52
C SER A 282 -3.49 26.53 -3.55
N SER A 283 -2.42 27.33 -3.62
CA SER A 283 -2.29 28.48 -4.51
C SER A 283 -1.53 28.20 -5.81
N LEU A 284 -1.06 26.95 -6.00
CA LEU A 284 -0.28 26.58 -7.18
C LEU A 284 -1.18 26.48 -8.41
N SER A 285 -0.70 27.06 -9.51
CA SER A 285 -1.24 26.78 -10.85
C SER A 285 -0.97 25.31 -11.25
N ALA A 286 -1.64 24.84 -12.31
CA ALA A 286 -1.38 23.50 -12.85
C ALA A 286 0.06 23.35 -13.37
N GLU A 287 0.62 24.42 -13.94
CA GLU A 287 2.00 24.42 -14.45
C GLU A 287 3.01 24.30 -13.32
N GLU A 288 2.89 25.10 -12.28
CA GLU A 288 3.78 25.02 -11.11
C GLU A 288 3.69 23.66 -10.42
N ARG A 289 2.47 23.12 -10.28
CA ARG A 289 2.26 21.80 -9.67
C ARG A 289 2.95 20.67 -10.45
N SER A 290 3.20 20.85 -11.74
CA SER A 290 3.80 19.81 -12.59
C SER A 290 5.31 19.60 -12.37
N THR A 291 6.01 20.55 -11.72
CA THR A 291 7.48 20.54 -11.60
C THR A 291 7.98 20.49 -10.17
N ILE A 292 9.02 19.69 -9.89
CA ILE A 292 9.66 19.67 -8.56
C ILE A 292 10.37 20.99 -8.22
N VAL A 293 10.57 21.87 -9.20
CA VAL A 293 11.31 23.13 -9.08
C VAL A 293 10.46 24.26 -8.45
N TRP A 294 9.13 24.09 -8.35
CA TRP A 294 8.24 25.16 -7.89
C TRP A 294 8.60 25.76 -6.52
N PRO A 295 9.14 25.01 -5.52
CA PRO A 295 9.54 25.61 -4.26
C PRO A 295 10.68 26.63 -4.43
N VAL A 296 11.58 26.41 -5.40
CA VAL A 296 12.66 27.34 -5.75
C VAL A 296 12.11 28.56 -6.48
N LEU A 297 11.18 28.35 -7.41
CA LEU A 297 10.51 29.45 -8.13
C LEU A 297 9.73 30.38 -7.20
N ARG A 298 9.15 29.83 -6.12
CA ARG A 298 8.45 30.59 -5.08
C ARG A 298 9.39 31.18 -4.02
N GLY A 299 10.69 30.89 -4.08
CA GLY A 299 11.68 31.37 -3.10
C GLY A 299 11.59 30.69 -1.72
N ILE A 300 10.90 29.56 -1.63
CA ILE A 300 10.75 28.77 -0.40
C ILE A 300 12.02 27.95 -0.14
N LEU A 301 12.63 27.43 -1.22
CA LEU A 301 13.94 26.78 -1.18
C LEU A 301 14.95 27.61 -1.99
N ASP A 302 16.17 27.72 -1.48
CA ASP A 302 17.29 28.22 -2.28
C ASP A 302 17.90 27.10 -3.14
N ARG A 303 18.86 27.47 -4.00
CA ARG A 303 19.48 26.53 -4.94
C ARG A 303 20.32 25.44 -4.25
N GLU A 304 20.94 25.77 -3.13
CA GLU A 304 21.78 24.84 -2.36
C GLU A 304 20.91 23.80 -1.63
N SER A 305 19.83 24.25 -1.01
CA SER A 305 18.82 23.41 -0.39
C SER A 305 18.13 22.50 -1.42
N PHE A 306 17.84 23.03 -2.61
CA PHE A 306 17.25 22.24 -3.68
C PHE A 306 18.18 21.15 -4.23
N ASP A 307 19.48 21.43 -4.36
CA ASP A 307 20.48 20.42 -4.74
C ASP A 307 20.44 19.19 -3.80
N GLN A 308 20.31 19.43 -2.49
CA GLN A 308 20.27 18.36 -1.49
C GLN A 308 18.99 17.52 -1.53
N CYS A 309 17.87 18.09 -2.01
CA CYS A 309 16.57 17.42 -1.97
C CYS A 309 16.09 16.87 -3.31
N ALA A 310 16.61 17.38 -4.44
CA ALA A 310 16.06 17.13 -5.78
C ALA A 310 15.95 15.64 -6.15
N ASP A 311 16.90 14.81 -5.72
CA ASP A 311 16.90 13.37 -5.96
C ASP A 311 15.73 12.62 -5.31
N PHE A 312 15.19 13.20 -4.24
CA PHE A 312 14.13 12.62 -3.45
C PHE A 312 12.75 13.16 -3.79
N LEU A 313 12.64 14.16 -4.67
CA LEU A 313 11.36 14.79 -4.97
C LEU A 313 10.73 14.24 -6.24
N THR A 314 9.40 14.18 -6.22
CA THR A 314 8.53 14.07 -7.40
C THR A 314 7.34 15.01 -7.20
N THR A 315 6.57 15.25 -8.25
CA THR A 315 5.29 15.96 -8.20
C THR A 315 4.09 15.04 -8.33
N ARG A 316 4.35 13.73 -8.46
CA ARG A 316 3.37 12.76 -8.94
C ARG A 316 3.34 11.52 -8.09
N SER A 317 2.14 10.94 -7.97
CA SER A 317 1.97 9.57 -7.51
C SER A 317 1.16 8.77 -8.50
N PHE A 318 1.72 7.67 -8.97
CA PHE A 318 1.03 6.74 -9.85
C PHE A 318 0.27 5.67 -9.07
N ARG A 319 0.40 5.63 -7.75
CA ARG A 319 -0.31 4.67 -6.90
C ARG A 319 -1.09 5.37 -5.82
N TRP A 320 -2.39 5.09 -5.80
CA TRP A 320 -3.34 5.77 -4.92
C TRP A 320 -4.05 4.75 -4.04
N ARG A 321 -3.98 4.98 -2.73
CA ARG A 321 -4.67 4.19 -1.73
C ARG A 321 -6.05 4.77 -1.47
N VAL A 322 -7.03 3.89 -1.44
CA VAL A 322 -8.41 4.20 -1.08
C VAL A 322 -8.85 3.22 -0.01
N ASP A 323 -9.35 3.75 1.09
CA ASP A 323 -10.07 2.98 2.11
C ASP A 323 -11.57 3.26 1.92
N PHE A 324 -12.39 2.21 1.96
CA PHE A 324 -13.83 2.34 1.73
C PHE A 324 -14.65 1.33 2.54
N GLU A 325 -15.89 1.70 2.79
CA GLU A 325 -16.96 0.86 3.30
C GLU A 325 -17.87 0.42 2.15
N LEU A 326 -18.31 -0.84 2.22
CA LEU A 326 -19.23 -1.44 1.27
C LEU A 326 -20.37 -2.13 2.01
N GLY A 327 -21.61 -1.75 1.75
CA GLY A 327 -22.75 -2.39 2.40
C GLY A 327 -24.08 -1.92 1.84
N PHE A 328 -25.16 -2.57 2.29
CA PHE A 328 -26.52 -2.16 1.95
C PHE A 328 -26.94 -0.98 2.81
N VAL A 329 -27.51 0.03 2.19
CA VAL A 329 -28.17 1.16 2.85
C VAL A 329 -29.67 1.00 2.61
N GLY A 330 -30.46 1.19 3.67
CA GLY A 330 -31.92 1.16 3.58
C GLY A 330 -32.48 2.46 3.01
N ASP A 331 -33.80 2.64 3.11
CA ASP A 331 -34.49 3.82 2.58
C ASP A 331 -34.03 5.14 3.26
N ASP A 332 -33.56 5.04 4.52
CA ASP A 332 -32.86 6.12 5.20
C ASP A 332 -31.38 6.11 4.79
N GLU A 333 -31.05 6.80 3.69
CA GLU A 333 -29.77 6.80 2.93
C GLU A 333 -28.48 7.10 3.74
N GLY A 334 -28.54 7.25 5.07
CA GLY A 334 -27.42 7.58 5.94
C GLY A 334 -26.62 6.40 6.49
N THR A 335 -27.28 5.28 6.81
CA THR A 335 -26.69 4.21 7.65
C THR A 335 -26.78 2.83 6.98
N PHE A 336 -25.70 2.05 7.07
CA PHE A 336 -25.71 0.68 6.59
C PHE A 336 -26.67 -0.20 7.40
N VAL A 337 -27.47 -1.00 6.71
CA VAL A 337 -28.43 -1.96 7.28
C VAL A 337 -27.73 -3.04 8.11
N SER A 338 -26.48 -3.36 7.76
CA SER A 338 -25.61 -4.29 8.49
C SER A 338 -24.19 -3.74 8.57
N THR A 339 -23.33 -4.35 9.41
CA THR A 339 -21.90 -3.99 9.45
C THR A 339 -21.30 -4.04 8.04
N PRO A 340 -20.79 -2.91 7.51
CA PRO A 340 -20.26 -2.85 6.16
C PRO A 340 -18.92 -3.58 6.07
N ASP A 341 -18.58 -4.01 4.85
CA ASP A 341 -17.25 -4.49 4.54
C ASP A 341 -16.27 -3.32 4.43
N ARG A 342 -15.25 -3.28 5.29
CA ARG A 342 -14.14 -2.32 5.18
C ARG A 342 -13.02 -2.90 4.33
N VAL A 343 -12.60 -2.15 3.33
CA VAL A 343 -11.60 -2.58 2.35
C VAL A 343 -10.59 -1.45 2.12
N ARG A 344 -9.32 -1.84 2.00
CA ARG A 344 -8.24 -0.98 1.51
C ARG A 344 -7.79 -1.49 0.15
N CYS A 345 -7.68 -0.60 -0.83
CA CYS A 345 -7.06 -0.92 -2.11
C CYS A 345 -6.04 0.11 -2.54
N ILE A 346 -5.12 -0.29 -3.41
CA ILE A 346 -4.13 0.56 -4.05
C ILE A 346 -4.32 0.42 -5.56
N VAL A 347 -4.76 1.50 -6.19
CA VAL A 347 -4.92 1.60 -7.64
C VAL A 347 -3.61 2.07 -8.26
N ASP A 348 -3.14 1.36 -9.29
CA ASP A 348 -1.92 1.66 -10.03
C ASP A 348 -2.27 2.25 -11.41
N LEU A 349 -1.81 3.46 -11.64
CA LEU A 349 -2.00 4.29 -12.82
C LEU A 349 -0.73 4.40 -13.68
N GLY A 350 0.32 3.65 -13.34
CA GLY A 350 1.62 3.69 -14.01
C GLY A 350 1.53 3.35 -15.50
N THR A 351 0.57 2.49 -15.87
CA THR A 351 0.29 2.14 -17.28
C THR A 351 -1.01 2.78 -17.78
N PRO A 352 -1.21 2.91 -19.10
CA PRO A 352 -2.48 3.38 -19.66
C PRO A 352 -3.70 2.54 -19.29
N ARG A 353 -3.50 1.26 -18.93
CA ARG A 353 -4.56 0.39 -18.40
C ARG A 353 -4.41 0.36 -16.86
N PRO A 354 -5.30 1.06 -16.11
CA PRO A 354 -5.19 1.09 -14.66
C PRO A 354 -5.32 -0.33 -14.09
N SER A 355 -4.59 -0.63 -13.01
CA SER A 355 -4.60 -1.94 -12.38
C SER A 355 -4.71 -1.82 -10.86
N LEU A 356 -4.85 -2.93 -10.15
CA LEU A 356 -4.81 -2.96 -8.68
C LEU A 356 -3.43 -3.47 -8.26
N ALA A 357 -2.65 -2.64 -7.57
CA ALA A 357 -1.38 -3.06 -7.00
C ALA A 357 -1.59 -3.98 -5.78
N ALA A 358 -2.58 -3.68 -4.95
CA ALA A 358 -2.95 -4.46 -3.79
C ALA A 358 -4.39 -4.17 -3.36
N TRP A 359 -5.03 -5.10 -2.66
CA TRP A 359 -6.21 -4.82 -1.86
C TRP A 359 -6.34 -5.81 -0.70
N ARG A 360 -7.04 -5.42 0.36
CA ARG A 360 -7.32 -6.28 1.53
C ARG A 360 -8.59 -5.87 2.24
N SER A 361 -9.25 -6.83 2.88
CA SER A 361 -10.28 -6.53 3.89
C SER A 361 -9.62 -6.02 5.18
N LEU A 362 -10.22 -5.03 5.80
CA LEU A 362 -9.85 -4.48 7.11
C LEU A 362 -10.67 -5.09 8.26
N ASN A 363 -11.78 -5.79 7.95
CA ASN A 363 -12.65 -6.41 8.98
C ASN A 363 -11.94 -7.52 9.75
N LEU A 364 -11.10 -8.30 9.06
CA LEU A 364 -10.33 -9.41 9.66
C LEU A 364 -9.39 -8.92 10.76
N ASP A 365 -8.92 -7.68 10.67
CA ASP A 365 -8.02 -7.10 11.68
C ASP A 365 -8.75 -6.87 13.00
N ALA A 366 -10.00 -6.40 12.96
CA ALA A 366 -10.84 -6.19 14.13
C ALA A 366 -11.28 -7.52 14.80
N THR A 367 -11.57 -8.56 14.03
CA THR A 367 -11.92 -9.88 14.61
C THR A 367 -10.72 -10.60 15.22
N VAL A 368 -9.53 -10.48 14.62
CA VAL A 368 -8.30 -11.01 15.21
C VAL A 368 -7.94 -10.23 16.49
N GLN A 369 -8.16 -8.91 16.52
CA GLN A 369 -8.01 -8.09 17.73
C GLN A 369 -8.90 -8.52 18.89
N SER A 370 -10.19 -8.78 18.64
CA SER A 370 -11.10 -9.22 19.71
C SER A 370 -10.63 -10.55 20.31
N LEU A 371 -10.24 -11.50 19.45
CA LEU A 371 -9.76 -12.82 19.87
C LEU A 371 -8.42 -12.77 20.63
N VAL A 372 -7.51 -11.87 20.28
CA VAL A 372 -6.22 -11.70 20.99
C VAL A 372 -6.43 -11.00 22.33
N THR A 373 -7.30 -9.99 22.39
CA THR A 373 -7.64 -9.28 23.63
C THR A 373 -8.36 -10.21 24.61
N ASP A 374 -9.32 -11.01 24.14
CA ASP A 374 -10.04 -12.00 24.95
C ASP A 374 -9.10 -13.08 25.52
N ARG A 375 -8.08 -13.50 24.75
CA ARG A 375 -7.07 -14.44 25.24
C ARG A 375 -6.14 -13.83 26.29
N ARG A 376 -5.81 -12.54 26.20
CA ARG A 376 -4.98 -11.87 27.20
C ARG A 376 -5.77 -11.65 28.50
N ALA A 377 -7.03 -11.23 28.40
CA ALA A 377 -7.92 -11.12 29.56
C ALA A 377 -8.11 -12.47 30.28
N GLY A 378 -8.28 -13.56 29.53
CA GLY A 378 -8.37 -14.90 30.11
C GLY A 378 -7.07 -15.42 30.76
N ALA A 379 -5.90 -15.00 30.26
CA ALA A 379 -4.61 -15.37 30.85
C ALA A 379 -4.29 -14.61 32.13
N ASP A 380 -4.76 -13.36 32.25
CA ASP A 380 -4.63 -12.55 33.46
C ASP A 380 -5.59 -13.05 34.56
N ASP A 381 -6.77 -13.55 34.20
CA ASP A 381 -7.71 -14.20 35.12
C ASP A 381 -7.21 -15.59 35.60
N GLU A 382 -6.51 -16.36 34.76
CA GLU A 382 -5.87 -17.63 35.16
C GLU A 382 -4.67 -17.41 36.11
N GLN A 383 -3.94 -16.28 35.99
CA GLN A 383 -2.88 -15.92 36.94
C GLN A 383 -3.43 -15.36 38.27
N ALA A 384 -4.58 -14.69 38.26
CA ALA A 384 -5.26 -14.27 39.49
C ALA A 384 -5.91 -15.45 40.25
N GLY A 385 -6.32 -16.51 39.55
CA GLY A 385 -6.94 -17.71 40.14
C GLY A 385 -5.97 -18.74 40.73
N SER A 386 -4.67 -18.70 40.39
CA SER A 386 -3.69 -19.71 40.81
C SER A 386 -2.93 -19.37 42.11
N ALA A 387 -3.28 -18.30 42.82
CA ALA A 387 -2.60 -17.89 44.06
C ALA A 387 -2.97 -18.69 45.31
N ASN A 388 -3.86 -19.69 45.22
CA ASN A 388 -4.20 -20.56 46.35
C ASN A 388 -4.29 -22.02 45.92
N SER A 389 -3.18 -22.74 45.98
CA SER A 389 -3.07 -23.98 46.78
C SER A 389 -1.81 -24.80 46.44
N ILE A 390 -1.23 -25.32 47.52
CA ILE A 390 -0.36 -26.50 47.69
C ILE A 390 1.08 -26.19 48.16
N PRO A 391 1.48 -26.75 49.33
CA PRO A 391 2.72 -26.44 50.00
C PRO A 391 3.94 -27.20 49.44
N ASN A 392 5.06 -26.54 49.67
CA ASN A 392 6.45 -26.93 49.52
C ASN A 392 6.76 -28.42 49.75
N ARG A 393 7.31 -29.12 48.75
CA ARG A 393 8.11 -30.33 48.97
C ARG A 393 9.39 -30.30 48.16
N ARG A 394 10.43 -29.80 48.83
CA ARG A 394 11.86 -29.98 48.57
C ARG A 394 12.14 -31.38 48.00
N ARG A 395 12.66 -31.46 46.77
CA ARG A 395 13.47 -32.61 46.33
C ARG A 395 14.68 -32.13 45.55
N THR A 396 15.80 -32.55 46.09
CA THR A 396 17.18 -32.38 45.68
C THR A 396 17.42 -32.89 44.27
N ARG A 397 18.20 -32.12 43.52
CA ARG A 397 18.72 -32.42 42.19
C ARG A 397 19.96 -33.32 42.34
N PRO A 398 20.04 -34.49 41.69
CA PRO A 398 21.32 -35.12 41.40
C PRO A 398 21.81 -34.73 40.00
N ALA A 399 23.12 -34.83 39.87
CA ALA A 399 23.93 -34.35 38.79
C ALA A 399 23.72 -35.06 37.44
N ARG A 400 24.12 -34.33 36.39
CA ARG A 400 24.33 -34.78 35.01
C ARG A 400 25.44 -35.84 34.96
N PRO A 401 25.39 -36.76 33.99
CA PRO A 401 26.60 -37.12 33.25
C PRO A 401 26.44 -36.88 31.74
N ALA A 402 27.59 -36.85 31.08
CA ALA A 402 27.83 -36.36 29.74
C ALA A 402 27.67 -37.43 28.64
N GLU A 403 27.69 -36.92 27.41
CA GLU A 403 28.05 -37.56 26.13
C GLU A 403 27.11 -38.58 25.48
N SER A 404 26.59 -38.22 24.30
CA SER A 404 27.00 -38.84 23.02
C SER A 404 26.27 -38.17 21.85
N ASN A 405 27.03 -37.84 20.79
CA ASN A 405 26.53 -37.55 19.45
C ASN A 405 25.98 -38.85 18.82
N PRO A 406 24.96 -38.81 17.95
CA PRO A 406 25.30 -38.93 16.53
C PRO A 406 24.39 -38.17 15.52
N GLU A 407 25.06 -37.81 14.41
CA GLU A 407 24.66 -37.68 12.99
C GLU A 407 23.48 -36.80 12.48
N PRO A 408 23.65 -36.20 11.29
CA PRO A 408 22.78 -35.15 10.76
C PRO A 408 21.62 -35.70 9.90
N LEU A 409 20.43 -35.15 10.10
CA LEU A 409 19.28 -35.40 9.23
C LEU A 409 19.33 -34.54 7.95
N PRO A 410 18.84 -35.06 6.81
CA PRO A 410 19.00 -34.45 5.49
C PRO A 410 18.07 -33.25 5.30
N GLY A 411 18.59 -32.20 4.65
CA GLY A 411 17.87 -30.96 4.38
C GLY A 411 16.67 -31.14 3.43
N PRO A 412 15.63 -30.30 3.55
CA PRO A 412 14.51 -30.37 2.62
C PRO A 412 14.89 -29.80 1.25
N SER A 413 14.65 -30.65 0.25
CA SER A 413 14.74 -30.43 -1.19
C SER A 413 14.08 -29.12 -1.66
N ARG A 414 14.84 -28.30 -2.40
CA ARG A 414 14.32 -27.15 -3.17
C ARG A 414 13.46 -27.66 -4.32
N ALA A 415 12.17 -27.33 -4.32
CA ALA A 415 11.35 -27.37 -5.54
C ALA A 415 11.69 -26.15 -6.43
N PRO A 416 11.83 -26.32 -7.75
CA PRO A 416 12.22 -25.24 -8.66
C PRO A 416 11.06 -24.26 -8.92
N ALA A 417 11.43 -22.99 -9.08
CA ALA A 417 10.57 -21.88 -9.43
C ALA A 417 9.83 -22.13 -10.76
N ARG A 418 8.50 -21.98 -10.76
CA ARG A 418 7.72 -21.91 -12.00
C ARG A 418 7.91 -20.53 -12.63
N SER A 419 8.58 -20.54 -13.77
CA SER A 419 8.65 -19.44 -14.74
C SER A 419 7.24 -19.02 -15.20
N ARG A 420 6.99 -17.70 -15.19
CA ARG A 420 5.89 -17.08 -15.94
C ARG A 420 6.30 -16.98 -17.42
N PRO A 421 5.41 -17.29 -18.37
CA PRO A 421 5.63 -16.99 -19.78
C PRO A 421 5.32 -15.50 -20.09
N PRO A 422 5.85 -14.97 -21.21
CA PRO A 422 5.75 -13.56 -21.57
C PRO A 422 4.38 -13.21 -22.18
N ASN A 423 4.12 -11.90 -22.14
CA ASN A 423 3.00 -11.13 -22.66
C ASN A 423 2.24 -11.68 -23.89
N ALA A 424 0.93 -11.46 -23.86
CA ALA A 424 0.09 -11.06 -24.99
C ALA A 424 -0.83 -9.92 -24.54
#